data_AF-A0A8B8MW51-F1
#
_entry.id   AF-A0A8B8MW51-F1
#
_cell.length_a   1.000
_cell.length_b   1.000
_cell.length_c   1.000
_cell.angle_alpha   90.00
_cell.angle_beta   90.00
_cell.angle_gamma   90.00
#
_symmetry.space_group_name_H-M   'P 1'
#
loop_
_entity.id
_entity.type
_entity.pdbx_description
1 polymer ?
#
loop_
_entity_poly.entity_id
_entity_poly.type
_entity_poly.pdbx_seq_one_letter_code
_entity_poly.pdbx_strand_id
1 'polypeptide(L)'
;MRTSLPVLLLSVLLLVPPSSQSSDLTNTTRPVSRAHAELTTYGFPIGLLPAAVRAYSINATSGDFYVDLHGPCRLTLPPDNYLAAYSEKITGRIVRGRIAGLEGIRVRALFRWWSITGIKSSGENLVFEVGGVSAKYPSKNFDEAPVCKGGKRASS
;
A
#
# COMPACT_ATOMS: atom_id res chain seq x y z
N MET A 1 6.87 18.13 -72.82
CA MET A 1 7.56 18.61 -71.60
C MET A 1 6.54 19.42 -70.80
N ARG A 2 5.99 18.84 -69.73
CA ARG A 2 4.90 19.43 -68.94
C ARG A 2 5.47 20.22 -67.78
N THR A 3 4.91 21.40 -67.60
CA THR A 3 5.28 22.48 -66.71
C THR A 3 5.08 22.15 -65.23
N SER A 4 5.86 22.85 -64.43
CA SER A 4 5.94 22.91 -62.98
C SER A 4 4.59 23.11 -62.26
N LEU A 5 4.43 22.39 -61.13
CA LEU A 5 3.54 22.77 -60.04
C LEU A 5 4.35 22.92 -58.74
N PRO A 6 4.14 24.02 -57.96
CA PRO A 6 4.77 24.24 -56.67
C PRO A 6 3.80 23.85 -55.54
N VAL A 7 4.27 23.19 -54.48
CA VAL A 7 3.58 23.24 -53.17
C VAL A 7 4.65 23.19 -52.08
N LEU A 8 4.62 24.23 -51.23
CA LEU A 8 5.53 24.47 -50.13
C LEU A 8 5.51 23.31 -49.13
N LEU A 9 6.69 22.78 -48.78
CA LEU A 9 6.86 22.05 -47.52
C LEU A 9 6.78 23.06 -46.37
N LEU A 10 5.66 23.08 -45.67
CA LEU A 10 5.53 23.79 -44.40
C LEU A 10 6.23 22.94 -43.31
N SER A 11 7.54 23.14 -43.16
CA SER A 11 8.32 22.60 -42.06
C SER A 11 7.91 23.29 -40.77
N VAL A 12 6.91 22.77 -40.07
CA VAL A 12 6.58 23.20 -38.71
C VAL A 12 7.66 22.63 -37.78
N LEU A 13 8.75 23.38 -37.59
CA LEU A 13 9.64 23.19 -36.45
C LEU A 13 8.88 23.61 -35.20
N LEU A 14 8.22 22.66 -34.54
CA LEU A 14 7.82 22.81 -33.15
C LEU A 14 9.12 22.86 -32.32
N LEU A 15 9.61 24.06 -32.02
CA LEU A 15 10.51 24.28 -30.89
C LEU A 15 9.72 23.96 -29.62
N VAL A 16 9.70 22.68 -29.26
CA VAL A 16 9.34 22.27 -27.90
C VAL A 16 10.51 22.71 -27.03
N PRO A 17 10.34 23.66 -26.08
CA PRO A 17 11.38 23.87 -25.09
C PRO A 17 11.58 22.55 -24.35
N PRO A 18 12.82 22.11 -24.08
CA PRO A 18 13.02 21.10 -23.07
C PRO A 18 12.61 21.75 -21.75
N SER A 19 11.34 21.63 -21.39
CA SER A 19 10.93 21.82 -20.01
C SER A 19 11.67 20.74 -19.23
N SER A 20 12.80 21.13 -18.65
CA SER A 20 13.52 20.42 -17.62
C SER A 20 12.56 20.21 -16.47
N GLN A 21 11.72 19.17 -16.57
CA GLN A 21 11.03 18.64 -15.42
C GLN A 21 12.07 17.89 -14.62
N SER A 22 12.81 18.65 -13.81
CA SER A 22 13.42 18.17 -12.59
C SER A 22 12.27 17.59 -11.77
N SER A 23 11.94 16.33 -12.03
CA SER A 23 11.16 15.53 -11.11
C SER A 23 12.10 15.36 -9.94
N ASP A 24 11.98 16.29 -9.01
CA ASP A 24 12.63 16.24 -7.72
C ASP A 24 12.28 14.87 -7.16
N LEU A 25 13.23 13.93 -7.25
CA LEU A 25 13.10 12.59 -6.71
C LEU A 25 13.29 12.75 -5.20
N THR A 26 12.38 13.49 -4.55
CA THR A 26 12.10 13.28 -3.15
C THR A 26 11.53 11.87 -3.09
N ASN A 27 12.44 10.91 -2.95
CA ASN A 27 12.17 9.58 -2.45
C ASN A 27 11.40 9.81 -1.14
N THR A 28 10.07 9.90 -1.27
CA THR A 28 9.20 10.31 -0.18
C THR A 28 9.05 9.07 0.68
N THR A 29 10.08 8.79 1.48
CA THR A 29 9.95 7.99 2.68
C THR A 29 8.96 8.74 3.56
N ARG A 30 7.66 8.47 3.36
CA ARG A 30 6.60 9.03 4.20
C ARG A 30 6.91 8.65 5.64
N PRO A 31 6.71 9.57 6.61
CA PRO A 31 7.11 9.33 7.98
C PRO A 31 6.41 8.07 8.49
N VAL A 32 7.24 7.11 8.92
CA VAL A 32 6.83 5.93 9.67
C VAL A 32 6.03 6.43 10.87
N SER A 33 4.72 6.21 10.87
CA SER A 33 3.88 6.66 11.98
C SER A 33 4.16 5.83 13.23
N ARG A 34 3.76 6.32 14.41
CA ARG A 34 3.90 5.55 15.66
C ARG A 34 3.21 4.18 15.60
N ALA A 35 2.13 4.04 14.82
CA ALA A 35 1.48 2.75 14.60
C ALA A 35 2.38 1.75 13.85
N HIS A 36 3.17 2.24 12.88
CA HIS A 36 4.13 1.41 12.15
C HIS A 36 5.28 1.00 13.08
N ALA A 37 5.78 1.93 13.91
CA ALA A 37 6.80 1.61 14.91
C ALA A 37 6.28 0.61 15.96
N GLU A 38 5.05 0.76 16.42
CA GLU A 38 4.43 -0.19 17.36
C GLU A 38 4.35 -1.59 16.76
N LEU A 39 3.94 -1.70 15.49
CA LEU A 39 3.83 -2.96 14.76
C LEU A 39 5.15 -3.75 14.73
N THR A 40 6.30 -3.06 14.61
CA THR A 40 7.61 -3.74 14.60
C THR A 40 7.99 -4.32 15.96
N THR A 41 7.54 -3.74 17.07
CA THR A 41 7.78 -4.29 18.42
C THR A 41 7.15 -5.67 18.61
N TYR A 42 6.10 -5.97 17.84
CA TYR A 42 5.42 -7.26 17.78
C TYR A 42 6.01 -8.21 16.71
N GLY A 43 7.07 -7.83 16.00
CA GLY A 43 7.77 -8.69 15.04
C GLY A 43 7.19 -8.66 13.63
N PHE A 44 6.48 -7.59 13.27
CA PHE A 44 5.90 -7.41 11.94
C PHE A 44 6.57 -6.27 11.18
N PRO A 45 6.71 -6.38 9.84
CA PRO A 45 7.26 -5.30 9.04
C PRO A 45 6.24 -4.17 8.87
N ILE A 46 6.73 -2.95 8.65
CA ILE A 46 5.89 -1.74 8.62
C ILE A 46 4.88 -1.75 7.46
N GLY A 47 5.20 -2.42 6.34
CA GLY A 47 4.40 -2.44 5.11
C GLY A 47 3.11 -3.24 5.16
N LEU A 48 2.76 -3.81 6.32
CA LEU A 48 1.41 -4.38 6.52
C LEU A 48 0.34 -3.31 6.71
N LEU A 49 0.75 -2.09 7.11
CA LEU A 49 -0.14 -0.95 7.25
C LEU A 49 0.11 0.06 6.13
N PRO A 50 -0.94 0.68 5.58
CA PRO A 50 -0.78 1.75 4.63
C PRO A 50 -0.26 3.01 5.30
N ALA A 51 0.44 3.87 4.55
CA ALA A 51 0.99 5.12 5.09
C ALA A 51 -0.07 6.10 5.64
N ALA A 52 -1.35 5.94 5.28
CA ALA A 52 -2.46 6.84 5.63
C ALA A 52 -3.09 6.56 7.01
N VAL A 53 -2.29 6.16 8.01
CA VAL A 53 -2.76 5.96 9.39
C VAL A 53 -3.06 7.30 10.05
N ARG A 54 -4.28 7.45 10.58
CA ARG A 54 -4.77 8.60 11.35
C ARG A 54 -4.57 8.41 12.84
N ALA A 55 -4.95 7.25 13.37
CA ALA A 55 -4.85 6.94 14.80
C ALA A 55 -4.70 5.43 15.03
N TYR A 56 -4.22 5.04 16.21
CA TYR A 56 -4.16 3.64 16.63
C TYR A 56 -4.30 3.53 18.14
N SER A 57 -4.69 2.35 18.61
CA SER A 57 -4.60 1.97 20.02
C SER A 57 -4.37 0.48 20.14
N ILE A 58 -3.72 0.08 21.23
CA ILE A 58 -3.49 -1.30 21.59
C ILE A 58 -3.67 -1.47 23.09
N ASN A 59 -4.44 -2.48 23.49
CA ASN A 59 -4.51 -2.89 24.88
C ASN A 59 -3.31 -3.81 25.18
N ALA A 60 -2.39 -3.35 26.02
CA ALA A 60 -1.16 -4.10 26.34
C ALA A 60 -1.43 -5.44 27.05
N THR A 61 -2.59 -5.60 27.70
CA THR A 61 -2.95 -6.82 28.43
C THR A 61 -3.66 -7.83 27.52
N SER A 62 -4.68 -7.41 26.77
CA SER A 62 -5.45 -8.32 25.92
C SER A 62 -4.87 -8.49 24.51
N GLY A 63 -4.06 -7.53 24.06
CA GLY A 63 -3.56 -7.43 22.69
C GLY A 63 -4.58 -6.91 21.69
N ASP A 64 -5.80 -6.56 22.13
CA ASP A 64 -6.82 -6.04 21.22
C ASP A 64 -6.39 -4.66 20.72
N PHE A 65 -6.46 -4.45 19.41
CA PHE A 65 -6.00 -3.22 18.77
C PHE A 65 -7.03 -2.68 17.78
N TYR A 66 -6.92 -1.39 17.50
CA TYR A 66 -7.50 -0.79 16.30
C TYR A 66 -6.51 0.15 15.62
N VAL A 67 -6.67 0.28 14.31
CA VAL A 67 -6.01 1.28 13.48
C VAL A 67 -7.09 2.00 12.68
N ASP A 68 -7.11 3.32 12.80
CA ASP A 68 -7.97 4.20 12.00
C ASP A 68 -7.13 4.82 10.88
N LEU A 69 -7.62 4.72 9.66
CA LEU A 69 -7.06 5.37 8.48
C LEU A 69 -7.79 6.69 8.22
N HIS A 70 -7.20 7.59 7.42
CA HIS A 70 -7.89 8.82 6.99
C HIS A 70 -9.17 8.55 6.16
N GLY A 71 -9.34 7.33 5.67
CA GLY A 71 -10.52 6.85 4.96
C GLY A 71 -10.25 5.45 4.39
N PRO A 72 -11.23 4.84 3.69
CA PRO A 72 -11.02 3.59 2.98
C PRO A 72 -9.84 3.69 2.01
N CYS A 73 -9.00 2.66 1.97
CA CYS A 73 -7.75 2.67 1.24
C CYS A 73 -7.68 1.46 0.31
N ARG A 74 -7.32 1.68 -0.96
CA ARG A 74 -7.08 0.61 -1.93
C ARG A 74 -5.63 0.67 -2.37
N LEU A 75 -4.96 -0.47 -2.38
CA LEU A 75 -3.55 -0.56 -2.76
C LEU A 75 -3.26 -1.91 -3.37
N THR A 76 -2.09 -2.03 -3.96
CA THR A 76 -1.60 -3.26 -4.57
C THR A 76 -0.54 -3.84 -3.65
N LEU A 77 -0.72 -5.08 -3.19
CA LEU A 77 0.26 -5.76 -2.34
C LEU A 77 1.34 -6.43 -3.22
N PRO A 78 2.63 -6.19 -2.93
CA PRO A 78 3.71 -6.97 -3.53
C PRO A 78 3.74 -8.41 -2.98
N PRO A 79 4.29 -9.38 -3.72
CA PRO A 79 4.85 -9.30 -5.07
C PRO A 79 3.83 -9.58 -6.18
N ASP A 80 2.74 -10.30 -5.88
CA ASP A 80 1.79 -10.84 -6.87
C ASP A 80 0.77 -9.81 -7.39
N ASN A 81 0.92 -8.54 -7.00
CA ASN A 81 0.04 -7.45 -7.37
C ASN A 81 -1.44 -7.65 -6.99
N TYR A 82 -1.69 -8.31 -5.85
CA TYR A 82 -3.06 -8.47 -5.35
C TYR A 82 -3.67 -7.13 -4.98
N LEU A 83 -4.89 -6.88 -5.46
CA LEU A 83 -5.64 -5.70 -5.08
C LEU A 83 -6.19 -5.86 -3.66
N ALA A 84 -5.67 -5.07 -2.73
CA ALA A 84 -6.12 -5.02 -1.35
C ALA A 84 -7.02 -3.82 -1.11
N ALA A 85 -8.06 -4.03 -0.31
CA ALA A 85 -8.97 -3.02 0.21
C ALA A 85 -8.89 -3.03 1.73
N TYR A 86 -8.44 -1.90 2.28
CA TYR A 86 -8.43 -1.59 3.69
C TYR A 86 -9.63 -0.72 3.99
N SER A 87 -10.37 -1.10 5.03
CA SER A 87 -11.46 -0.32 5.59
C SER A 87 -10.89 0.85 6.39
N GLU A 88 -11.72 1.85 6.69
CA GLU A 88 -11.27 2.99 7.49
C GLU A 88 -10.81 2.55 8.89
N LYS A 89 -11.48 1.55 9.47
CA LYS A 89 -11.12 0.95 10.75
C LYS A 89 -10.67 -0.49 10.55
N ILE A 90 -9.51 -0.81 11.12
CA ILE A 90 -8.90 -2.15 11.14
C ILE A 90 -8.84 -2.58 12.59
N THR A 91 -9.22 -3.81 12.90
CA THR A 91 -9.24 -4.33 14.27
C THR A 91 -8.70 -5.74 14.32
N GLY A 92 -8.26 -6.16 15.49
CA GLY A 92 -7.90 -7.55 15.76
C GLY A 92 -7.20 -7.68 17.09
N ARG A 93 -6.56 -8.83 17.29
CA ARG A 93 -5.68 -9.08 18.43
C ARG A 93 -4.26 -9.32 17.95
N ILE A 94 -3.31 -8.60 18.52
CA ILE A 94 -1.89 -8.72 18.20
C ILE A 94 -1.11 -9.21 19.42
N VAL A 95 -0.26 -10.19 19.18
CA VAL A 95 0.77 -10.69 20.08
C VAL A 95 2.06 -10.85 19.29
N ARG A 96 3.18 -11.13 19.97
CA ARG A 96 4.47 -11.27 19.31
C ARG A 96 4.39 -12.35 18.21
N GLY A 97 4.65 -11.96 16.97
CA GLY A 97 4.64 -12.83 15.79
C GLY A 97 3.26 -13.28 15.32
N ARG A 98 2.14 -12.80 15.91
CA ARG A 98 0.79 -13.19 15.46
C ARG A 98 -0.24 -12.08 15.59
N ILE A 99 -1.01 -11.88 14.52
CA ILE A 99 -2.26 -11.14 14.49
C ILE A 99 -3.39 -12.15 14.22
N ALA A 100 -4.47 -12.08 14.98
CA ALA A 100 -5.64 -12.95 14.87
C ALA A 100 -6.94 -12.15 14.97
N GLY A 101 -8.04 -12.69 14.41
CA GLY A 101 -9.33 -12.00 14.40
C GLY A 101 -9.27 -10.67 13.64
N LEU A 102 -8.44 -10.61 12.59
CA LEU A 102 -8.21 -9.41 11.82
C LEU A 102 -9.45 -9.08 10.98
N GLU A 103 -9.92 -7.85 11.13
CA GLU A 103 -11.02 -7.31 10.36
C GLU A 103 -10.61 -6.02 9.65
N GLY A 104 -11.30 -5.72 8.55
CA GLY A 104 -11.09 -4.50 7.79
C GLY A 104 -10.14 -4.64 6.60
N ILE A 105 -9.45 -5.77 6.41
CA ILE A 105 -8.56 -6.01 5.26
C ILE A 105 -9.09 -7.13 4.37
N ARG A 106 -9.26 -6.83 3.08
CA ARG A 106 -9.68 -7.80 2.07
C ARG A 106 -8.79 -7.75 0.84
N VAL A 107 -8.54 -8.91 0.24
CA VAL A 107 -7.81 -9.04 -1.02
C VAL A 107 -8.70 -9.63 -2.11
N ARG A 108 -8.48 -9.22 -3.36
CA ARG A 108 -9.21 -9.74 -4.51
C ARG A 108 -8.45 -10.89 -5.15
N ALA A 109 -9.05 -12.08 -5.18
CA ALA A 109 -8.52 -13.27 -5.85
C ALA A 109 -9.67 -14.12 -6.40
N LEU A 110 -9.45 -14.84 -7.51
CA LEU A 110 -10.46 -15.69 -8.17
C LEU A 110 -11.81 -14.94 -8.38
N PHE A 111 -11.73 -13.70 -8.87
CA PHE A 111 -12.87 -12.80 -9.10
C PHE A 111 -13.68 -12.38 -7.86
N ARG A 112 -13.32 -12.85 -6.65
CA ARG A 112 -14.01 -12.57 -5.39
C ARG A 112 -13.12 -11.80 -4.40
N TRP A 113 -13.74 -11.25 -3.36
CA TRP A 113 -13.04 -10.63 -2.23
C TRP A 113 -12.93 -11.62 -1.07
N TRP A 114 -11.74 -11.71 -0.50
CA TRP A 114 -11.44 -12.60 0.61
C TRP A 114 -10.89 -11.80 1.79
N SER A 115 -11.42 -12.04 2.98
CA SER A 115 -10.92 -11.41 4.20
C SER A 115 -9.61 -12.03 4.63
N ILE A 116 -8.67 -11.19 5.05
CA ILE A 116 -7.48 -11.61 5.79
C ILE A 116 -7.86 -11.62 7.26
N THR A 117 -7.91 -12.80 7.88
CA THR A 117 -8.36 -12.98 9.26
C THR A 117 -7.21 -13.12 10.26
N GLY A 118 -5.98 -13.28 9.76
CA GLY A 118 -4.80 -13.43 10.60
C GLY A 118 -3.50 -13.32 9.81
N ILE A 119 -2.43 -12.98 10.52
CA ILE A 119 -1.07 -12.87 9.97
C ILE A 119 -0.11 -13.46 11.00
N LYS A 120 0.79 -14.35 10.57
CA LYS A 120 1.88 -14.88 11.41
C LYS A 120 3.21 -14.41 10.84
N SER A 121 4.13 -14.02 11.71
CA SER A 121 5.49 -13.65 11.35
C SER A 121 6.48 -14.63 11.99
N SER A 122 7.38 -15.17 11.17
CA SER A 122 8.51 -16.00 11.60
C SER A 122 9.85 -15.29 11.37
N GLY A 123 9.85 -13.95 11.29
CA GLY A 123 11.02 -13.15 10.92
C GLY A 123 11.19 -13.07 9.40
N GLU A 124 11.63 -14.15 8.77
CA GLU A 124 11.90 -14.17 7.32
C GLU A 124 10.63 -14.21 6.45
N ASN A 125 9.55 -14.76 7.00
CA ASN A 125 8.31 -15.00 6.27
C ASN A 125 7.09 -14.54 7.05
N LEU A 126 6.09 -14.12 6.29
CA LEU A 126 4.74 -13.85 6.72
C LEU A 126 3.80 -14.92 6.18
N VAL A 127 2.87 -15.36 7.01
CA VAL A 127 1.78 -16.27 6.61
C VAL A 127 0.45 -15.57 6.85
N PHE A 128 -0.27 -15.31 5.77
CA PHE A 128 -1.58 -14.68 5.78
C PHE A 128 -2.68 -15.75 5.80
N GLU A 129 -3.61 -15.66 6.74
CA GLU A 129 -4.80 -16.49 6.80
C GLU A 129 -5.91 -15.79 5.99
N VAL A 130 -6.27 -16.35 4.82
CA VAL A 130 -7.15 -15.71 3.83
C VAL A 130 -8.27 -16.67 3.47
N GLY A 131 -9.53 -16.34 3.80
CA GLY A 131 -10.68 -17.15 3.39
C GLY A 131 -10.62 -18.64 3.78
N GLY A 132 -9.93 -18.97 4.87
CA GLY A 132 -9.73 -20.36 5.34
C GLY A 132 -8.47 -21.06 4.80
N VAL A 133 -7.73 -20.43 3.88
CA VAL A 133 -6.43 -20.92 3.39
C VAL A 133 -5.27 -20.09 3.95
N SER A 134 -4.04 -20.55 3.73
CA SER A 134 -2.82 -19.82 4.11
C SER A 134 -1.99 -19.46 2.87
N ALA A 135 -1.48 -18.23 2.83
CA ALA A 135 -0.55 -17.76 1.80
C ALA A 135 0.75 -17.27 2.44
N LYS A 136 1.89 -17.76 1.96
CA LYS A 136 3.21 -17.46 2.52
C LYS A 136 3.97 -16.49 1.62
N TYR A 137 4.51 -15.44 2.22
CA TYR A 137 5.30 -14.42 1.54
C TYR A 137 6.57 -14.07 2.32
N PRO A 138 7.68 -13.72 1.64
CA PRO A 138 8.85 -13.16 2.31
C PRO A 138 8.52 -11.84 3.00
N SER A 139 8.97 -11.66 4.25
CA SER A 139 8.72 -10.43 5.03
C SER A 139 9.28 -9.19 4.36
N LYS A 140 10.42 -9.32 3.68
CA LYS A 140 11.11 -8.25 2.93
C LYS A 140 10.25 -7.55 1.88
N ASN A 141 9.19 -8.21 1.41
CA ASN A 141 8.26 -7.59 0.45
C ASN A 141 7.43 -6.47 1.09
N PHE A 142 7.44 -6.38 2.43
CA PHE A 142 6.63 -5.46 3.22
C PHE A 142 7.50 -4.49 4.03
N ASP A 143 8.73 -4.22 3.60
CA ASP A 143 9.63 -3.29 4.31
C ASP A 143 9.22 -1.82 4.14
N GLU A 144 8.37 -1.51 3.15
CA GLU A 144 7.88 -0.17 2.87
C GLU A 144 6.36 -0.05 3.10
N ALA A 145 5.94 1.05 3.71
CA ALA A 145 4.52 1.37 3.92
C ALA A 145 3.84 1.77 2.59
N PRO A 146 2.91 0.96 2.05
CA PRO A 146 2.29 1.25 0.76
C PRO A 146 1.40 2.51 0.80
N VAL A 147 1.39 3.25 -0.31
CA VAL A 147 0.55 4.42 -0.48
C VAL A 147 -0.84 4.02 -0.98
N CYS A 148 -1.88 4.55 -0.34
CA CYS A 148 -3.26 4.40 -0.78
C CYS A 148 -3.48 5.05 -2.15
N LYS A 149 -4.04 4.29 -3.09
CA LYS A 149 -4.53 4.81 -4.37
C LYS A 149 -5.91 5.45 -4.13
N GLY A 150 -6.02 6.74 -4.45
CA GLY A 150 -7.29 7.48 -4.42
C GLY A 150 -7.70 8.08 -3.07
N GLY A 151 -6.81 8.09 -2.05
CA GLY A 151 -7.08 8.82 -0.81
C GLY A 151 -7.04 10.32 -1.06
N LYS A 152 -8.09 11.06 -0.70
CA LYS A 152 -8.03 12.53 -0.68
C LYS A 152 -6.87 12.91 0.24
N ARG A 153 -5.88 13.59 -0.32
CA ARG A 153 -4.77 14.19 0.42
C ARG A 153 -5.43 15.13 1.44
N ALA A 154 -5.23 14.89 2.73
CA ALA A 154 -5.54 15.90 3.74
C ALA A 154 -4.67 17.10 3.38
N SER A 155 -5.29 18.08 2.71
CA SER A 155 -4.67 19.38 2.48
C SER A 155 -4.93 20.14 3.77
N SER A 156 -3.85 20.35 4.52
CA SER A 156 -3.81 21.32 5.61
C SER A 156 -4.05 22.73 5.07
#